data_AF-A0A7C6FS34-F1
#
_entry.id   AF-A0A7C6FS34-F1
#
_cell.length_a   1.000
_cell.length_b   1.000
_cell.length_c   1.000
_cell.angle_alpha   90.00
_cell.angle_beta   90.00
_cell.angle_gamma   90.00
#
_symmetry.space_group_name_H-M   'P 1'
#
loop_
_entity.id
_entity.type
_entity.pdbx_description
1 polymer ?
#
loop_
_entity_poly.entity_id
_entity_poly.type
_entity_poly.pdbx_seq_one_letter_code
_entity_poly.pdbx_strand_id
1 'polypeptide(L)'
;MTEDDPNFVVYYGLMKALYAHHPLRDSVAGTVESIAEITAETLYNCHKVFYNPSNMVLCVAGDVDPEKIVEVARRVLPKEPGELPLRDYGPEESLEPVTAYSERKMEVGLPLFLGGCKITAVEGGDEYIRQELLASLAIQILMGRSSPLYIRLYAEGLINNNFEAAYESTAGTAFMLYGGESKDPKKVHDAVLEEIEKAARSGVDVTLFETTKKSVYGQLIRSLNSFNSLCHNRATAHFRGFDSLRAPEILMDFTAEDVNSFIREHLLRERFALSVVFPVSD
;
A
#
# COMPACT_ATOMS: atom_id res chain seq x y z
N MET A 1 16.91 5.02 16.75
CA MET A 1 16.63 3.60 16.47
C MET A 1 15.92 3.42 15.13
N THR A 2 14.80 4.11 14.86
CA THR A 2 14.18 4.09 13.50
C THR A 2 14.89 4.99 12.50
N GLU A 3 15.41 6.15 12.93
CA GLU A 3 16.18 7.05 12.06
C GLU A 3 17.55 6.49 11.62
N ASP A 4 18.02 5.45 12.31
CA ASP A 4 19.24 4.72 11.98
C ASP A 4 18.99 3.56 11.00
N ASP A 5 17.71 3.27 10.69
CA ASP A 5 17.32 2.25 9.69
C ASP A 5 17.18 2.91 8.31
N PRO A 6 18.05 2.57 7.34
CA PRO A 6 17.98 3.13 6.00
C PRO A 6 16.66 2.86 5.26
N ASN A 7 15.99 1.73 5.52
CA ASN A 7 14.69 1.42 4.91
C ASN A 7 13.59 2.36 5.41
N PHE A 8 13.60 2.64 6.71
CA PHE A 8 12.72 3.62 7.32
C PHE A 8 12.97 5.02 6.74
N VAL A 9 14.24 5.41 6.60
CA VAL A 9 14.61 6.73 6.08
C VAL A 9 14.21 6.92 4.63
N VAL A 10 14.42 5.92 3.75
CA VAL A 10 14.02 6.02 2.33
C VAL A 10 12.50 6.02 2.19
N TYR A 11 11.77 5.24 2.99
CA TYR A 11 10.30 5.23 2.99
C TYR A 11 9.72 6.59 3.39
N TYR A 12 10.14 7.15 4.52
CA TYR A 12 9.65 8.46 4.94
C TYR A 12 10.20 9.61 4.08
N GLY A 13 11.36 9.42 3.44
CA GLY A 13 11.86 10.30 2.38
C GLY A 13 10.90 10.36 1.18
N LEU A 14 10.31 9.22 0.79
CA LEU A 14 9.28 9.15 -0.25
C LEU A 14 7.95 9.73 0.25
N MET A 15 7.48 9.35 1.44
CA MET A 15 6.20 9.87 1.96
C MET A 15 6.22 11.40 2.12
N LYS A 16 7.33 11.98 2.57
CA LYS A 16 7.50 13.45 2.64
C LYS A 16 7.61 14.12 1.27
N ALA A 17 8.11 13.41 0.27
CA ALA A 17 8.14 13.87 -1.11
C ALA A 17 6.75 13.86 -1.75
N LEU A 18 5.95 12.83 -1.44
CA LEU A 18 4.57 12.71 -1.93
C LEU A 18 3.64 13.70 -1.23
N TYR A 19 3.57 13.72 0.10
CA TYR A 19 2.52 14.41 0.87
C TYR A 19 3.01 15.72 1.51
N ALA A 20 2.18 16.76 1.43
CA ALA A 20 2.48 18.09 1.96
C ALA A 20 2.17 18.21 3.46
N HIS A 21 1.04 17.66 3.89
CA HIS A 21 0.50 17.81 5.24
C HIS A 21 -0.18 16.54 5.76
N HIS A 22 -0.44 15.55 4.90
CA HIS A 22 -1.09 14.31 5.30
C HIS A 22 -0.28 13.56 6.37
N PRO A 23 -0.91 13.05 7.46
CA PRO A 23 -0.22 12.37 8.56
C PRO A 23 0.65 11.17 8.15
N LEU A 24 0.35 10.54 7.01
CA LEU A 24 1.15 9.45 6.44
C LEU A 24 2.61 9.84 6.16
N ARG A 25 2.89 11.15 6.00
CA ARG A 25 4.25 11.66 5.77
C ARG A 25 5.19 11.51 6.96
N ASP A 26 4.63 11.32 8.15
CA ASP A 26 5.37 11.31 9.40
C ASP A 26 5.40 9.93 10.05
N SER A 27 6.44 9.72 10.87
CA SER A 27 6.64 8.49 11.64
C SER A 27 5.38 8.12 12.41
N VAL A 28 4.96 6.86 12.34
CA VAL A 28 3.83 6.34 13.16
C VAL A 28 4.12 6.52 14.65
N ALA A 29 5.39 6.44 15.05
CA ALA A 29 5.79 6.66 16.44
C ALA A 29 5.74 8.15 16.86
N GLY A 30 5.60 9.08 15.93
CA GLY A 30 5.75 10.51 16.15
C GLY A 30 7.22 10.94 16.28
N THR A 31 7.42 12.15 16.79
CA THR A 31 8.74 12.72 17.12
C THR A 31 9.01 12.66 18.63
N VAL A 32 10.27 12.83 19.03
CA VAL A 32 10.67 12.90 20.44
C VAL A 32 9.89 14.00 21.18
N GLU A 33 9.72 15.16 20.54
CA GLU A 33 8.98 16.30 21.08
C GLU A 33 7.50 15.95 21.26
N SER A 34 6.86 15.39 20.23
CA SER A 34 5.44 15.00 20.31
C SER A 34 5.18 13.94 21.37
N ILE A 35 6.10 12.99 21.56
CA ILE A 35 6.00 11.93 22.57
C ILE A 35 6.16 12.53 23.97
N ALA A 36 7.06 13.49 24.16
CA ALA A 36 7.30 14.14 25.44
C ALA A 36 6.08 14.94 25.94
N GLU A 37 5.19 15.36 25.04
CA GLU A 37 3.94 16.06 25.36
C GLU A 37 2.76 15.11 25.66
N ILE A 38 2.89 13.80 25.40
CA ILE A 38 1.81 12.83 25.66
C ILE A 38 1.58 12.70 27.17
N THR A 39 0.34 12.96 27.60
CA THR A 39 -0.09 12.78 28.99
C THR A 39 -0.96 11.53 29.15
N ALA A 40 -1.11 11.05 30.38
CA ALA A 40 -2.05 9.97 30.69
C ALA A 40 -3.49 10.34 30.29
N GLU A 41 -3.88 11.61 30.47
CA GLU A 41 -5.19 12.10 30.05
C GLU A 41 -5.37 12.00 28.53
N THR A 42 -4.36 12.39 27.74
CA THR A 42 -4.36 12.21 26.28
C THR A 42 -4.62 10.75 25.90
N LEU A 43 -3.91 9.81 26.54
CA LEU A 43 -4.07 8.38 26.28
C LEU A 43 -5.47 7.86 26.64
N TYR A 44 -6.01 8.26 27.80
CA TYR A 44 -7.37 7.88 28.21
C TYR A 44 -8.42 8.45 27.26
N ASN A 45 -8.25 9.68 26.79
CA ASN A 45 -9.14 10.32 25.83
C ASN A 45 -9.10 9.58 24.48
N CYS A 46 -7.91 9.27 23.95
CA CYS A 46 -7.77 8.46 22.74
C CYS A 46 -8.41 7.07 22.89
N HIS A 47 -8.18 6.39 24.02
CA HIS A 47 -8.80 5.09 24.28
C HIS A 47 -10.34 5.20 24.31
N LYS A 48 -10.89 6.17 25.04
CA LYS A 48 -12.34 6.36 25.14
C LYS A 48 -13.00 6.64 23.78
N VAL A 49 -12.34 7.41 22.93
CA VAL A 49 -12.85 7.80 21.61
C VAL A 49 -12.72 6.66 20.60
N PHE A 50 -11.54 6.02 20.50
CA PHE A 50 -11.24 5.08 19.41
C PHE A 50 -11.43 3.60 19.76
N TYR A 51 -11.34 3.19 21.03
CA TYR A 51 -11.58 1.81 21.51
C TYR A 51 -13.04 1.58 21.95
N ASN A 52 -13.97 2.25 21.27
CA ASN A 52 -15.40 1.97 21.37
C ASN A 52 -15.73 0.71 20.54
N PRO A 53 -16.43 -0.30 21.09
CA PRO A 53 -16.84 -1.49 20.32
C PRO A 53 -17.60 -1.19 19.01
N SER A 54 -18.26 -0.04 18.92
CA SER A 54 -18.93 0.41 17.68
C SER A 54 -17.94 0.75 16.56
N ASN A 55 -16.69 1.07 16.91
CA ASN A 55 -15.57 1.33 16.01
C ASN A 55 -14.59 0.13 15.93
N MET A 56 -15.02 -1.06 16.33
CA MET A 56 -14.18 -2.27 16.37
C MET A 56 -14.90 -3.46 15.72
N VAL A 57 -14.11 -4.40 15.20
CA VAL A 57 -14.61 -5.68 14.69
C VAL A 57 -13.79 -6.82 15.28
N LEU A 58 -14.46 -7.87 15.74
CA LEU A 58 -13.83 -9.10 16.20
C LEU A 58 -13.94 -10.16 15.11
N CYS A 59 -12.79 -10.62 14.61
CA CYS A 59 -12.71 -11.73 13.67
C CYS A 59 -12.06 -12.95 14.32
N VAL A 60 -12.68 -14.11 14.17
CA VAL A 60 -12.19 -15.39 14.70
C VAL A 60 -12.26 -16.42 13.58
N ALA A 61 -11.15 -17.12 13.33
CA ALA A 61 -11.05 -18.20 12.36
C ALA A 61 -10.29 -19.37 12.97
N GLY A 62 -10.84 -20.57 12.86
CA GLY A 62 -10.29 -21.80 13.43
C GLY A 62 -11.38 -22.80 13.79
N ASP A 63 -10.99 -23.86 14.53
CA ASP A 63 -11.92 -24.84 15.08
C ASP A 63 -12.58 -24.28 16.35
N VAL A 64 -13.61 -23.47 16.15
CA VAL A 64 -14.36 -22.79 17.22
C VAL A 64 -15.86 -22.90 16.99
N ASP A 65 -16.62 -22.79 18.06
CA ASP A 65 -18.09 -22.70 18.05
C ASP A 65 -18.49 -21.21 17.94
N PRO A 66 -18.99 -20.74 16.77
CA PRO A 66 -19.31 -19.32 16.56
C PRO A 66 -20.34 -18.78 17.55
N GLU A 67 -21.34 -19.59 17.90
CA GLU A 67 -22.41 -19.24 18.83
C GLU A 67 -21.86 -18.97 20.22
N LYS A 68 -20.92 -19.80 20.71
CA LYS A 68 -20.23 -19.56 21.98
C LYS A 68 -19.39 -18.28 21.95
N ILE A 69 -18.68 -18.01 20.86
CA ILE A 69 -17.87 -16.78 20.73
C ILE A 69 -18.78 -15.55 20.80
N VAL A 70 -19.90 -15.57 20.08
CA VAL A 70 -20.88 -14.48 20.10
C VAL A 70 -21.52 -14.32 21.48
N GLU A 71 -21.83 -15.42 22.18
CA GLU A 71 -22.35 -15.38 23.55
C GLU A 71 -21.36 -14.69 24.50
N VAL A 72 -20.08 -15.09 24.46
CA VAL A 72 -19.03 -14.50 25.29
C VAL A 72 -18.86 -13.02 24.96
N ALA A 73 -18.79 -12.66 23.67
CA ALA A 73 -18.65 -11.27 23.23
C ALA A 73 -19.82 -10.40 23.74
N ARG A 74 -21.06 -10.85 23.58
CA ARG A 74 -22.26 -10.15 24.07
C ARG A 74 -22.32 -10.02 25.60
N ARG A 75 -21.71 -10.96 26.32
CA ARG A 75 -21.64 -10.93 27.78
C ARG A 75 -20.60 -9.94 28.30
N VAL A 76 -19.45 -9.84 27.63
CA VAL A 76 -18.29 -9.06 28.10
C VAL A 76 -18.30 -7.63 27.57
N LEU A 77 -18.75 -7.42 26.33
CA LEU A 77 -18.70 -6.11 25.70
C LEU A 77 -19.85 -5.19 26.16
N PRO A 78 -19.63 -3.86 26.20
CA PRO A 78 -20.69 -2.88 26.39
C PRO A 78 -21.88 -3.10 25.44
N LYS A 79 -23.09 -2.90 25.96
CA LYS A 79 -24.34 -3.12 25.19
C LYS A 79 -24.78 -1.89 24.40
N GLU A 80 -24.41 -0.71 24.86
CA GLU A 80 -24.80 0.56 24.22
C GLU A 80 -23.77 0.92 23.15
N PRO A 81 -24.21 1.31 21.94
CA PRO A 81 -23.31 1.81 20.93
C PRO A 81 -22.77 3.18 21.39
N GLY A 82 -21.46 3.34 21.37
CA GLY A 82 -20.86 4.66 21.52
C GLY A 82 -20.80 5.39 20.18
N GLU A 83 -20.42 6.66 20.22
CA GLU A 83 -20.26 7.49 19.02
C GLU A 83 -19.06 7.03 18.17
N LEU A 84 -19.25 7.07 16.85
CA LEU A 84 -18.16 6.84 15.90
C LEU A 84 -17.36 8.14 15.73
N PRO A 85 -16.02 8.10 15.92
CA PRO A 85 -15.21 9.28 15.70
C PRO A 85 -15.21 9.67 14.22
N LEU A 86 -15.28 10.97 13.95
CA LEU A 86 -15.00 11.50 12.62
C LEU A 86 -13.49 11.36 12.36
N ARG A 87 -13.13 10.78 11.22
CA ARG A 87 -11.74 10.70 10.78
C ARG A 87 -11.35 12.03 10.17
N ASP A 88 -10.28 12.63 10.67
CA ASP A 88 -9.69 13.84 10.14
C ASP A 88 -8.22 13.56 9.79
N TYR A 89 -7.90 13.68 8.51
CA TYR A 89 -6.55 13.49 7.97
C TYR A 89 -5.93 14.81 7.52
N GLY A 90 -6.52 15.94 7.94
CA GLY A 90 -6.16 17.27 7.49
C GLY A 90 -6.81 17.64 6.16
N PRO A 91 -6.34 18.73 5.52
CA PRO A 91 -6.90 19.19 4.26
C PRO A 91 -6.65 18.21 3.11
N GLU A 92 -7.40 18.38 2.03
CA GLU A 92 -7.22 17.59 0.81
C GLU A 92 -5.81 17.78 0.24
N GLU A 93 -5.25 16.70 -0.32
CA GLU A 93 -3.89 16.66 -0.89
C GLU A 93 -3.94 16.70 -2.41
N SER A 94 -2.97 17.38 -3.03
CA SER A 94 -2.75 17.25 -4.48
C SER A 94 -2.32 15.82 -4.83
N LEU A 95 -2.68 15.35 -6.03
CA LEU A 95 -2.14 14.10 -6.58
C LEU A 95 -0.71 14.27 -7.13
N GLU A 96 -0.25 15.51 -7.33
CA GLU A 96 1.16 15.78 -7.60
C GLU A 96 1.96 15.72 -6.29
N PRO A 97 3.22 15.24 -6.33
CA PRO A 97 4.08 15.23 -5.17
C PRO A 97 4.54 16.65 -4.83
N VAL A 98 4.89 16.87 -3.56
CA VAL A 98 5.53 18.11 -3.09
C VAL A 98 6.88 18.32 -3.78
N THR A 99 7.64 17.24 -3.97
CA THR A 99 8.88 17.23 -4.74
C THR A 99 9.01 15.90 -5.48
N ALA A 100 9.47 15.94 -6.72
CA ALA A 100 9.70 14.74 -7.52
C ALA A 100 10.92 13.93 -7.06
N TYR A 101 11.80 14.51 -6.23
CA TYR A 101 13.03 13.87 -5.81
C TYR A 101 13.45 14.25 -4.38
N SER A 102 13.90 13.26 -3.60
CA SER A 102 14.54 13.45 -2.30
C SER A 102 15.75 12.53 -2.16
N GLU A 103 16.79 13.00 -1.48
CA GLU A 103 17.99 12.19 -1.22
C GLU A 103 18.57 12.40 0.18
N ARG A 104 19.22 11.36 0.70
CA ARG A 104 19.99 11.37 1.94
C ARG A 104 21.24 10.49 1.81
N LYS A 105 22.19 10.67 2.72
CA LYS A 105 23.37 9.79 2.86
C LYS A 105 23.33 9.06 4.20
N MET A 106 23.66 7.76 4.19
CA MET A 106 23.74 6.91 5.38
C MET A 106 24.80 5.82 5.22
N GLU A 107 25.11 5.11 6.31
CA GLU A 107 26.01 3.95 6.33
C GLU A 107 25.36 2.72 5.64
N VAL A 108 25.35 2.72 4.30
CA VAL A 108 24.81 1.64 3.47
C VAL A 108 25.83 1.18 2.44
N GLY A 109 25.82 -0.11 2.08
CA GLY A 109 26.77 -0.68 1.11
C GLY A 109 26.45 -0.38 -0.37
N LEU A 110 25.19 -0.09 -0.69
CA LEU A 110 24.71 0.26 -2.03
C LEU A 110 23.54 1.25 -1.89
N PRO A 111 23.26 2.12 -2.88
CA PRO A 111 22.09 2.99 -2.78
C PRO A 111 20.78 2.21 -2.66
N LEU A 112 19.96 2.64 -1.71
CA LEU A 112 18.58 2.21 -1.51
C LEU A 112 17.66 3.24 -2.13
N PHE A 113 16.57 2.81 -2.74
CA PHE A 113 15.60 3.75 -3.32
C PHE A 113 14.18 3.24 -3.22
N LEU A 114 13.25 4.19 -3.20
CA LEU A 114 11.83 3.97 -3.42
C LEU A 114 11.29 5.01 -4.39
N GLY A 115 10.71 4.56 -5.48
CA GLY A 115 9.81 5.36 -6.30
C GLY A 115 8.36 5.15 -5.85
N GLY A 116 7.51 6.15 -6.04
CA GLY A 116 6.09 5.98 -5.77
C GLY A 116 5.21 6.98 -6.50
N CYS A 117 3.94 6.64 -6.65
CA CYS A 117 2.93 7.40 -7.37
C CYS A 117 1.67 7.52 -6.53
N LYS A 118 1.13 8.74 -6.38
CA LYS A 118 -0.20 8.92 -5.77
C LYS A 118 -1.29 8.40 -6.71
N ILE A 119 -2.28 7.75 -6.12
CA ILE A 119 -3.46 7.21 -6.79
C ILE A 119 -4.69 7.81 -6.11
N THR A 120 -5.73 8.12 -6.88
CA THR A 120 -7.01 8.57 -6.32
C THR A 120 -7.62 7.43 -5.51
N ALA A 121 -7.75 7.61 -4.20
CA ALA A 121 -8.25 6.56 -3.32
C ALA A 121 -9.75 6.32 -3.51
N VAL A 122 -10.14 5.04 -3.43
CA VAL A 122 -11.53 4.66 -3.24
C VAL A 122 -11.78 4.41 -1.75
N GLU A 123 -12.87 4.94 -1.22
CA GLU A 123 -13.14 4.87 0.22
C GLU A 123 -13.58 3.46 0.67
N GLY A 124 -14.39 2.78 -0.13
CA GLY A 124 -15.00 1.50 0.22
C GLY A 124 -15.85 0.88 -0.88
N GLY A 125 -16.64 -0.13 -0.51
CA GLY A 125 -17.49 -0.90 -1.42
C GLY A 125 -16.69 -1.80 -2.38
N ASP A 126 -17.39 -2.41 -3.32
CA ASP A 126 -16.77 -3.27 -4.33
C ASP A 126 -15.70 -2.52 -5.15
N GLU A 127 -15.83 -1.20 -5.30
CA GLU A 127 -14.86 -0.39 -6.06
C GLU A 127 -13.50 -0.32 -5.36
N TYR A 128 -13.46 -0.39 -4.01
CA TYR A 128 -12.20 -0.44 -3.26
C TYR A 128 -11.38 -1.68 -3.63
N ILE A 129 -12.03 -2.85 -3.58
CA ILE A 129 -11.36 -4.12 -3.91
C ILE A 129 -11.08 -4.21 -5.42
N ARG A 130 -11.93 -3.61 -6.28
CA ARG A 130 -11.63 -3.50 -7.71
C ARG A 130 -10.35 -2.73 -7.96
N GLN A 131 -10.20 -1.56 -7.33
CA GLN A 131 -8.99 -0.74 -7.45
C GLN A 131 -7.74 -1.49 -6.95
N GLU A 132 -7.82 -2.16 -5.80
CA GLU A 132 -6.70 -2.94 -5.26
C GLU A 132 -6.27 -4.08 -6.19
N LEU A 133 -7.23 -4.82 -6.76
CA LEU A 133 -6.95 -5.90 -7.71
C LEU A 133 -6.39 -5.38 -9.04
N LEU A 134 -6.92 -4.27 -9.56
CA LEU A 134 -6.40 -3.63 -10.78
C LEU A 134 -4.97 -3.11 -10.58
N ALA A 135 -4.71 -2.47 -9.44
CA ALA A 135 -3.37 -2.03 -9.08
C ALA A 135 -2.40 -3.21 -8.98
N SER A 136 -2.82 -4.31 -8.32
CA SER A 136 -2.01 -5.52 -8.21
C SER A 136 -1.68 -6.13 -9.58
N LEU A 137 -2.65 -6.21 -10.49
CA LEU A 137 -2.42 -6.68 -11.87
C LEU A 137 -1.46 -5.75 -12.62
N ALA A 138 -1.69 -4.43 -12.58
CA ALA A 138 -0.82 -3.46 -13.23
C ALA A 138 0.62 -3.58 -12.73
N ILE A 139 0.82 -3.67 -11.42
CA ILE A 139 2.13 -3.87 -10.79
C ILE A 139 2.78 -5.19 -11.26
N GLN A 140 2.06 -6.30 -11.21
CA GLN A 140 2.64 -7.59 -11.61
C GLN A 140 3.01 -7.63 -13.10
N ILE A 141 2.20 -7.01 -13.96
CA ILE A 141 2.45 -6.92 -15.41
C ILE A 141 3.65 -6.00 -15.70
N LEU A 142 3.72 -4.83 -15.06
CA LEU A 142 4.75 -3.83 -15.34
C LEU A 142 6.09 -4.20 -14.69
N MET A 143 6.07 -4.61 -13.43
CA MET A 143 7.25 -4.68 -12.57
C MET A 143 7.35 -5.96 -11.72
N GLY A 144 6.44 -6.92 -11.91
CA GLY A 144 6.53 -8.24 -11.28
C GLY A 144 7.74 -9.05 -11.76
N ARG A 145 8.14 -10.07 -11.01
CA ARG A 145 9.34 -10.88 -11.30
C ARG A 145 9.37 -11.54 -12.67
N SER A 146 8.20 -11.75 -13.28
CA SER A 146 8.06 -12.32 -14.62
C SER A 146 7.87 -11.25 -15.70
N SER A 147 7.88 -9.96 -15.35
CA SER A 147 7.72 -8.87 -16.31
C SER A 147 8.99 -8.70 -17.15
N PRO A 148 8.85 -8.28 -18.42
CA PRO A 148 10.00 -7.96 -19.27
C PRO A 148 10.92 -6.89 -18.65
N LEU A 149 10.35 -5.90 -17.97
CA LEU A 149 11.10 -4.84 -17.28
C LEU A 149 11.98 -5.42 -16.18
N TYR A 150 11.41 -6.23 -15.27
CA TYR A 150 12.16 -6.83 -14.18
C TYR A 150 13.32 -7.68 -14.71
N ILE A 151 13.05 -8.57 -15.67
CA ILE A 151 14.05 -9.46 -16.27
C ILE A 151 15.19 -8.66 -16.89
N ARG A 152 14.87 -7.59 -17.64
CA ARG A 152 15.87 -6.69 -18.25
C ARG A 152 16.74 -6.01 -17.20
N LEU A 153 16.12 -5.34 -16.22
CA LEU A 153 16.85 -4.60 -15.18
C LEU A 153 17.73 -5.52 -14.32
N TYR A 154 17.25 -6.73 -14.03
CA TYR A 154 18.00 -7.74 -13.31
C TYR A 154 19.21 -8.23 -14.12
N ALA A 155 19.02 -8.51 -15.42
CA ALA A 155 20.11 -8.93 -16.31
C ALA A 155 21.18 -7.84 -16.52
N GLU A 156 20.80 -6.56 -16.51
CA GLU A 156 21.72 -5.41 -16.53
C GLU A 156 22.46 -5.18 -15.19
N GLY A 157 22.09 -5.93 -14.14
CA GLY A 157 22.61 -5.76 -12.78
C GLY A 157 22.26 -4.39 -12.20
N LEU A 158 21.09 -3.84 -12.56
CA LEU A 158 20.55 -2.61 -12.00
C LEU A 158 19.67 -2.86 -10.77
N ILE A 159 19.03 -4.03 -10.71
CA ILE A 159 18.24 -4.46 -9.55
C ILE A 159 18.66 -5.87 -9.14
N ASN A 160 18.28 -6.28 -7.93
CA ASN A 160 18.45 -7.64 -7.43
C ASN A 160 17.10 -8.30 -7.10
N ASN A 161 17.13 -9.43 -6.41
CA ASN A 161 15.94 -10.18 -6.00
C ASN A 161 15.08 -9.49 -4.93
N ASN A 162 15.59 -8.41 -4.33
CA ASN A 162 14.88 -7.60 -3.33
C ASN A 162 14.09 -6.43 -3.97
N PHE A 163 14.16 -6.25 -5.29
CA PHE A 163 13.29 -5.28 -5.94
C PHE A 163 11.83 -5.72 -5.83
N GLU A 164 11.02 -4.87 -5.24
CA GLU A 164 9.62 -5.12 -4.94
C GLU A 164 8.76 -3.93 -5.33
N ALA A 165 7.46 -4.19 -5.46
CA ALA A 165 6.46 -3.18 -5.74
C ALA A 165 5.14 -3.56 -5.10
N ALA A 166 4.44 -2.55 -4.61
CA ALA A 166 3.22 -2.71 -3.86
C ALA A 166 2.24 -1.56 -4.13
N TYR A 167 0.97 -1.85 -3.86
CA TYR A 167 -0.09 -0.88 -3.77
C TYR A 167 -0.52 -0.78 -2.31
N GLU A 168 -0.72 0.44 -1.84
CA GLU A 168 -1.24 0.69 -0.50
C GLU A 168 -2.44 1.62 -0.58
N SER A 169 -3.47 1.31 0.22
CA SER A 169 -4.58 2.23 0.49
C SER A 169 -4.85 2.31 1.98
N THR A 170 -4.59 3.48 2.54
CA THR A 170 -4.65 3.71 3.98
C THR A 170 -5.00 5.16 4.27
N ALA A 171 -5.63 5.42 5.41
CA ALA A 171 -5.94 6.79 5.87
C ALA A 171 -6.55 7.72 4.80
N GLY A 172 -7.46 7.20 3.97
CA GLY A 172 -8.11 7.99 2.91
C GLY A 172 -7.25 8.27 1.68
N THR A 173 -6.04 7.72 1.59
CA THR A 173 -5.15 7.85 0.43
C THR A 173 -4.88 6.50 -0.22
N ALA A 174 -4.34 6.54 -1.45
CA ALA A 174 -3.84 5.39 -2.17
C ALA A 174 -2.56 5.76 -2.91
N PHE A 175 -1.62 4.83 -2.99
CA PHE A 175 -0.38 5.03 -3.73
C PHE A 175 0.22 3.69 -4.14
N MET A 176 1.02 3.74 -5.20
CA MET A 176 1.92 2.65 -5.57
C MET A 176 3.32 3.02 -5.13
N LEU A 177 4.09 2.03 -4.69
CA LEU A 177 5.51 2.17 -4.41
C LEU A 177 6.29 1.01 -5.02
N TYR A 178 7.54 1.26 -5.35
CA TYR A 178 8.47 0.25 -5.84
C TYR A 178 9.89 0.64 -5.46
N GLY A 179 10.77 -0.34 -5.32
CA GLY A 179 12.18 -0.06 -5.11
C GLY A 179 12.91 -1.22 -4.46
N GLY A 180 14.07 -0.89 -3.91
CA GLY A 180 15.06 -1.83 -3.42
C GLY A 180 16.45 -1.23 -3.53
N GLU A 181 17.42 -2.04 -3.91
CA GLU A 181 18.82 -1.63 -4.04
C GLU A 181 19.22 -1.46 -5.51
N SER A 182 20.00 -0.41 -5.81
CA SER A 182 20.55 -0.23 -7.16
C SER A 182 21.83 0.60 -7.13
N LYS A 183 22.77 0.26 -8.03
CA LYS A 183 23.93 1.12 -8.34
C LYS A 183 23.53 2.42 -9.07
N ASP A 184 22.35 2.44 -9.68
CA ASP A 184 21.81 3.60 -10.40
C ASP A 184 20.28 3.70 -10.22
N PRO A 185 19.80 4.17 -9.05
CA PRO A 185 18.39 4.31 -8.75
C PRO A 185 17.60 5.15 -9.76
N LYS A 186 18.22 6.20 -10.30
CA LYS A 186 17.57 7.10 -11.27
C LYS A 186 17.31 6.37 -12.58
N LYS A 187 18.28 5.60 -13.08
CA LYS A 187 18.09 4.78 -14.28
C LYS A 187 16.98 3.73 -14.10
N VAL A 188 16.87 3.13 -12.91
CA VAL A 188 15.76 2.19 -12.62
C VAL A 188 14.42 2.92 -12.60
N HIS A 189 14.34 4.06 -11.93
CA HIS A 189 13.14 4.89 -11.88
C HIS A 189 12.68 5.32 -13.28
N ASP A 190 13.59 5.83 -14.11
CA ASP A 190 13.29 6.23 -15.49
C ASP A 190 12.80 5.05 -16.33
N ALA A 191 13.42 3.88 -16.20
CA ALA A 191 12.99 2.67 -16.91
C ALA A 191 11.58 2.20 -16.50
N VAL A 192 11.19 2.40 -15.23
CA VAL A 192 9.82 2.13 -14.77
C VAL A 192 8.84 3.12 -15.40
N LEU A 193 9.15 4.42 -15.40
CA LEU A 193 8.32 5.44 -16.03
C LEU A 193 8.15 5.20 -17.53
N GLU A 194 9.22 4.84 -18.23
CA GLU A 194 9.18 4.50 -19.66
C GLU A 194 8.27 3.30 -19.96
N GLU A 195 8.31 2.25 -19.13
CA GLU A 195 7.44 1.09 -19.31
C GLU A 195 5.97 1.43 -19.04
N ILE A 196 5.70 2.27 -18.05
CA ILE A 196 4.35 2.80 -17.77
C ILE A 196 3.84 3.64 -18.93
N GLU A 197 4.63 4.59 -19.43
CA GLU A 197 4.27 5.43 -20.58
C GLU A 197 4.07 4.62 -21.87
N LYS A 198 4.85 3.55 -22.04
CA LYS A 198 4.66 2.59 -23.14
C LYS A 198 3.34 1.85 -22.98
N ALA A 199 3.07 1.27 -21.81
CA ALA A 199 1.81 0.57 -21.54
C ALA A 199 0.58 1.48 -21.67
N ALA A 200 0.68 2.74 -21.24
CA ALA A 200 -0.38 3.74 -21.40
C ALA A 200 -0.70 4.03 -22.88
N ARG A 201 0.30 4.00 -23.77
CA ARG A 201 0.14 4.26 -25.21
C ARG A 201 -0.27 3.05 -26.02
N SER A 202 0.36 1.90 -25.79
CA SER A 202 0.17 0.69 -26.61
C SER A 202 -0.72 -0.37 -25.96
N GLY A 203 -1.09 -0.19 -24.69
CA GLY A 203 -1.72 -1.22 -23.88
C GLY A 203 -0.71 -2.26 -23.37
N VAL A 204 -1.16 -3.07 -22.42
CA VAL A 204 -0.44 -4.23 -21.90
C VAL A 204 -0.52 -5.44 -22.85
N ASP A 205 0.47 -6.33 -22.78
CA ASP A 205 0.43 -7.60 -23.50
C ASP A 205 -0.72 -8.49 -22.97
N VAL A 206 -1.63 -8.89 -23.85
CA VAL A 206 -2.83 -9.67 -23.49
C VAL A 206 -2.47 -11.06 -22.95
N THR A 207 -1.42 -11.69 -23.47
CA THR A 207 -0.97 -13.02 -23.00
C THR A 207 -0.39 -12.92 -21.59
N LEU A 208 0.38 -11.86 -21.32
CA LEU A 208 0.91 -11.57 -20.00
C LEU A 208 -0.24 -11.23 -19.03
N PHE A 209 -1.22 -10.44 -19.45
CA PHE A 209 -2.42 -10.15 -18.66
C PHE A 209 -3.14 -11.44 -18.24
N GLU A 210 -3.48 -12.32 -19.19
CA GLU A 210 -4.18 -13.57 -18.90
C GLU A 210 -3.39 -14.49 -17.96
N THR A 211 -2.07 -14.56 -18.14
CA THR A 211 -1.19 -15.36 -17.27
C THR A 211 -1.11 -14.76 -15.86
N THR A 212 -1.02 -13.44 -15.76
CA THR A 212 -0.95 -12.71 -14.49
C THR A 212 -2.27 -12.82 -13.74
N LYS A 213 -3.41 -12.67 -14.43
CA LYS A 213 -4.74 -12.86 -13.86
C LYS A 213 -4.92 -14.24 -13.23
N LYS A 214 -4.45 -15.30 -13.92
CA LYS A 214 -4.43 -16.67 -13.35
C LYS A 214 -3.53 -16.79 -12.12
N SER A 215 -2.37 -16.13 -12.13
CA SER A 215 -1.44 -16.10 -11.00
C SER A 215 -2.08 -15.44 -9.76
N VAL A 216 -2.67 -14.25 -9.94
CA VAL A 216 -3.38 -13.50 -8.88
C VAL A 216 -4.57 -14.30 -8.36
N TYR A 217 -5.37 -14.91 -9.24
CA TYR A 217 -6.46 -15.81 -8.83
C TYR A 217 -5.94 -16.93 -7.94
N GLY A 218 -4.86 -17.60 -8.34
CA GLY A 218 -4.23 -18.63 -7.52
C GLY A 218 -3.72 -18.11 -6.17
N GLN A 219 -3.21 -16.89 -6.10
CA GLN A 219 -2.80 -16.25 -4.84
C GLN A 219 -4.00 -16.00 -3.92
N LEU A 220 -5.12 -15.51 -4.46
CA LEU A 220 -6.37 -15.32 -3.71
C LEU A 220 -6.90 -16.64 -3.14
N ILE A 221 -6.94 -17.71 -3.94
CA ILE A 221 -7.39 -19.03 -3.44
C ILE A 221 -6.45 -19.57 -2.36
N ARG A 222 -5.13 -19.41 -2.54
CA ARG A 222 -4.16 -19.85 -1.52
C ARG A 222 -4.28 -19.07 -0.22
N SER A 223 -4.58 -17.77 -0.28
CA SER A 223 -4.71 -16.93 0.92
C SER A 223 -5.87 -17.35 1.82
N LEU A 224 -6.90 -18.01 1.27
CA LEU A 224 -8.01 -18.60 2.05
C LEU A 224 -7.54 -19.72 3.01
N ASN A 225 -6.36 -20.30 2.80
CA ASN A 225 -5.79 -21.30 3.73
C ASN A 225 -5.12 -20.66 4.95
N SER A 226 -5.05 -19.33 5.03
CA SER A 226 -4.44 -18.59 6.14
C SER A 226 -5.51 -17.99 7.03
N PHE A 227 -5.66 -18.51 8.25
CA PHE A 227 -6.58 -17.93 9.24
C PHE A 227 -6.30 -16.44 9.50
N ASN A 228 -5.02 -16.04 9.51
CA ASN A 228 -4.64 -14.64 9.68
C ASN A 228 -5.13 -13.78 8.50
N SER A 229 -4.92 -14.24 7.27
CA SER A 229 -5.36 -13.52 6.06
C SER A 229 -6.88 -13.43 5.98
N LEU A 230 -7.59 -14.51 6.34
CA LEU A 230 -9.05 -14.50 6.43
C LEU A 230 -9.56 -13.46 7.43
N CYS A 231 -9.01 -13.44 8.66
CA CYS A 231 -9.41 -12.48 9.68
C CYS A 231 -9.11 -11.04 9.26
N HIS A 232 -7.90 -10.78 8.75
CA HIS A 232 -7.51 -9.45 8.31
C HIS A 232 -8.40 -8.94 7.17
N ASN A 233 -8.57 -9.74 6.12
CA ASN A 233 -9.38 -9.34 4.97
C ASN A 233 -10.85 -9.13 5.33
N ARG A 234 -11.41 -9.93 6.26
CA ARG A 234 -12.79 -9.73 6.74
C ARG A 234 -12.92 -8.48 7.60
N ALA A 235 -11.93 -8.18 8.45
CA ALA A 235 -11.92 -6.97 9.24
C ALA A 235 -11.86 -5.72 8.35
N THR A 236 -10.95 -5.70 7.38
CA THR A 236 -10.84 -4.62 6.38
C THR A 236 -12.14 -4.47 5.59
N ALA A 237 -12.71 -5.57 5.09
CA ALA A 237 -13.96 -5.56 4.34
C ALA A 237 -15.14 -5.03 5.15
N HIS A 238 -15.21 -5.35 6.45
CA HIS A 238 -16.21 -4.80 7.36
C HIS A 238 -16.12 -3.27 7.45
N PHE A 239 -14.91 -2.73 7.71
CA PHE A 239 -14.71 -1.29 7.83
C PHE A 239 -14.87 -0.52 6.52
N ARG A 240 -14.67 -1.20 5.39
CA ARG A 240 -14.73 -0.62 4.04
C ARG A 240 -16.06 -0.93 3.33
N GLY A 241 -16.97 -1.69 3.94
CA GLY A 241 -18.30 -1.95 3.39
C GLY A 241 -18.32 -2.81 2.12
N PHE A 242 -17.48 -3.85 2.04
CA PHE A 242 -17.50 -4.82 0.93
C PHE A 242 -17.46 -6.27 1.42
N ASP A 243 -17.63 -7.23 0.51
CA ASP A 243 -17.40 -8.66 0.80
C ASP A 243 -16.08 -9.12 0.18
N SER A 244 -15.09 -9.40 1.03
CA SER A 244 -13.76 -9.85 0.56
C SER A 244 -13.77 -11.20 -0.13
N LEU A 245 -14.80 -12.03 0.07
CA LEU A 245 -14.94 -13.32 -0.62
C LEU A 245 -15.32 -13.17 -2.10
N ARG A 246 -15.75 -11.98 -2.53
CA ARG A 246 -16.06 -11.67 -3.93
C ARG A 246 -14.84 -11.29 -4.76
N ALA A 247 -13.67 -11.12 -4.15
CA ALA A 247 -12.44 -10.77 -4.88
C ALA A 247 -12.13 -11.71 -6.07
N PRO A 248 -12.30 -13.04 -5.97
CA PRO A 248 -12.09 -13.93 -7.12
C PRO A 248 -13.10 -13.74 -8.25
N GLU A 249 -14.38 -13.47 -7.94
CA GLU A 249 -15.43 -13.18 -8.92
C GLU A 249 -15.10 -11.88 -9.66
N ILE A 250 -14.84 -10.80 -8.89
CA ILE A 250 -14.48 -9.48 -9.41
C ILE A 250 -13.25 -9.56 -10.32
N LEU A 251 -12.20 -10.27 -9.89
CA LEU A 251 -10.99 -10.47 -10.68
C LEU A 251 -11.30 -11.15 -12.02
N MET A 252 -12.18 -12.17 -12.01
CA MET A 252 -12.51 -12.94 -13.21
C MET A 252 -13.26 -12.12 -14.26
N ASP A 253 -13.93 -11.04 -13.87
CA ASP A 253 -14.62 -10.14 -14.80
C ASP A 253 -13.68 -9.13 -15.48
N PHE A 254 -12.45 -8.97 -14.97
CA PHE A 254 -11.52 -8.00 -15.54
C PHE A 254 -11.04 -8.36 -16.95
N THR A 255 -10.87 -7.34 -17.76
CA THR A 255 -10.27 -7.38 -19.08
C THR A 255 -8.92 -6.67 -19.09
N ALA A 256 -8.12 -6.87 -20.15
CA ALA A 256 -6.89 -6.11 -20.33
C ALA A 256 -7.15 -4.59 -20.41
N GLU A 257 -8.33 -4.19 -20.86
CA GLU A 257 -8.69 -2.77 -21.00
C GLU A 257 -8.99 -2.10 -19.66
N ASP A 258 -9.48 -2.84 -18.67
CA ASP A 258 -9.63 -2.32 -17.30
C ASP A 258 -8.26 -1.95 -16.71
N VAL A 259 -7.25 -2.80 -16.93
CA VAL A 259 -5.86 -2.55 -16.50
C VAL A 259 -5.25 -1.38 -17.28
N ASN A 260 -5.46 -1.33 -18.60
CA ASN A 260 -4.98 -0.20 -19.41
C ASN A 260 -5.60 1.13 -18.96
N SER A 261 -6.89 1.13 -18.62
CA SER A 261 -7.60 2.32 -18.13
C SER A 261 -7.04 2.76 -16.79
N PHE A 262 -6.86 1.83 -15.85
CA PHE A 262 -6.19 2.10 -14.58
C PHE A 262 -4.81 2.73 -14.77
N ILE A 263 -3.98 2.18 -15.67
CA ILE A 263 -2.64 2.72 -15.95
C ILE A 263 -2.73 4.15 -16.48
N ARG A 264 -3.61 4.42 -17.45
CA ARG A 264 -3.76 5.76 -18.06
C ARG A 264 -4.33 6.80 -17.10
N GLU A 265 -5.23 6.41 -16.21
CA GLU A 265 -5.91 7.34 -15.29
C GLU A 265 -5.07 7.65 -14.05
N HIS A 266 -4.29 6.68 -13.58
CA HIS A 266 -3.61 6.78 -12.29
C HIS A 266 -2.10 6.94 -12.39
N LEU A 267 -1.43 6.27 -13.32
CA LEU A 267 0.04 6.18 -13.36
C LEU A 267 0.64 7.25 -14.28
N LEU A 268 0.36 8.52 -13.94
CA LEU A 268 0.84 9.68 -14.68
C LEU A 268 2.19 10.15 -14.13
N ARG A 269 3.13 10.49 -15.02
CA ARG A 269 4.53 10.82 -14.65
C ARG A 269 4.62 11.94 -13.60
N GLU A 270 3.78 12.94 -13.70
CA GLU A 270 3.72 14.08 -12.78
C GLU A 270 3.29 13.69 -11.36
N ARG A 271 2.74 12.49 -11.15
CA ARG A 271 2.36 11.97 -9.82
C ARG A 271 3.47 11.18 -9.14
N PHE A 272 4.60 10.98 -9.82
CA PHE A 272 5.71 10.18 -9.28
C PHE A 272 6.73 11.02 -8.51
N ALA A 273 7.25 10.44 -7.43
CA ALA A 273 8.44 10.90 -6.75
C ALA A 273 9.44 9.75 -6.56
N LEU A 274 10.71 10.12 -6.37
CA LEU A 274 11.81 9.20 -6.08
C LEU A 274 12.53 9.63 -4.79
N SER A 275 12.70 8.71 -3.86
CA SER A 275 13.56 8.88 -2.69
C SER A 275 14.76 7.96 -2.77
N VAL A 276 15.95 8.47 -2.45
CA VAL A 276 17.21 7.71 -2.51
C VAL A 276 18.04 7.91 -1.26
N VAL A 277 18.55 6.82 -0.69
CA VAL A 277 19.60 6.84 0.33
C VAL A 277 20.90 6.34 -0.30
N PHE A 278 21.89 7.22 -0.39
CA PHE A 278 23.23 6.90 -0.88
C PHE A 278 24.18 6.48 0.26
N PRO A 279 25.19 5.66 -0.04
CA PRO A 279 26.32 5.48 0.87
C PRO A 279 26.95 6.82 1.24
N VAL A 280 27.35 6.97 2.50
CA VAL A 280 28.39 7.95 2.83
C VAL A 280 29.65 7.57 2.03
N SER A 281 30.25 8.54 1.36
CA SER A 281 31.54 8.32 0.70
C SER A 281 32.61 8.45 1.77
N ASP A 282 33.57 7.53 1.82
CA ASP A 282 34.84 7.72 2.56
C ASP A 282 35.56 8.99 2.09
#